data_AF-A0A7X6TNF7-F1
#
_entry.id   AF-A0A7X6TNF7-F1
#
_cell.length_a   1.000
_cell.length_b   1.000
_cell.length_c   1.000
_cell.angle_alpha   90.00
_cell.angle_beta   90.00
_cell.angle_gamma   90.00
#
_symmetry.space_group_name_H-M   'P 1'
#
loop_
_entity.id
_entity.type
_entity.pdbx_description
1 polymer ?
#
loop_
_entity_poly.entity_id
_entity_poly.type
_entity_poly.pdbx_seq_one_letter_code
_entity_poly.pdbx_strand_id
1 'polypeptide(L)'
;MIMDKVDGFDLGADDYIEKPFDLLELMSRVAAKTRRFKRKKVFDVNGVILDVNSRTCLVDNKDVELTNKEFDILTLLLEKDGDVATREELFQTIWESDQIVESRTLDMHIKSIRSKFGDKHKMIKTVYGLGYKIQK
;
A
#
# COMPACT_ATOMS: atom_id res chain seq x y z
N MET A 1 6.43 -3.23 42.29
CA MET A 1 5.18 -3.79 41.74
C MET A 1 4.38 -2.79 40.91
N ILE A 2 3.94 -1.63 41.42
CA ILE A 2 3.33 -0.59 40.55
C ILE A 2 4.42 0.19 39.79
N MET A 3 5.56 0.48 40.44
CA MET A 3 6.68 1.22 39.84
C MET A 3 7.25 0.52 38.59
N ASP A 4 7.52 -0.80 38.67
CA ASP A 4 8.12 -1.56 37.56
C ASP A 4 7.25 -1.62 36.29
N LYS A 5 5.93 -1.55 36.45
CA LYS A 5 4.98 -1.51 35.32
C LYS A 5 5.04 -0.17 34.62
N VAL A 6 4.97 0.91 35.40
CA VAL A 6 4.98 2.28 34.90
C VAL A 6 6.32 2.57 34.23
N ASP A 7 7.43 2.20 34.87
CA ASP A 7 8.78 2.32 34.30
C ASP A 7 8.90 1.53 32.98
N GLY A 8 8.31 0.32 32.93
CA GLY A 8 8.27 -0.49 31.70
C GLY A 8 7.54 0.22 30.56
N PHE A 9 6.34 0.78 30.82
CA PHE A 9 5.59 1.53 29.82
C PHE A 9 6.29 2.83 29.41
N ASP A 10 6.91 3.54 30.36
CA ASP A 10 7.66 4.78 30.10
C ASP A 10 8.96 4.54 29.30
N LEU A 11 9.55 3.34 29.42
CA LEU A 11 10.67 2.87 28.59
C LEU A 11 10.22 2.37 27.19
N GLY A 12 8.93 2.47 26.87
CA GLY A 12 8.36 2.11 25.56
C GLY A 12 7.84 0.68 25.47
N ALA A 13 7.63 -0.01 26.60
CA ALA A 13 6.96 -1.30 26.58
C ALA A 13 5.52 -1.15 26.11
N ASP A 14 5.14 -2.10 25.26
CA ASP A 14 3.93 -2.04 24.46
C ASP A 14 2.78 -2.84 25.11
N ASP A 15 3.13 -3.78 25.98
CA ASP A 15 2.26 -4.60 26.83
C ASP A 15 3.12 -5.16 27.97
N TYR A 16 2.51 -5.45 29.13
CA TYR A 16 3.21 -6.01 30.29
C TYR A 16 2.39 -7.16 30.88
N ILE A 17 3.04 -8.28 31.17
CA ILE A 17 2.40 -9.46 31.79
C ILE A 17 3.16 -9.89 33.03
N GLU A 18 2.44 -10.04 34.15
CA GLU A 18 3.04 -10.51 35.40
C GLU A 18 3.17 -12.03 35.41
N LYS A 19 4.25 -12.51 36.02
CA LYS A 19 4.42 -13.93 36.32
C LYS A 19 3.69 -14.28 37.62
N PRO A 20 3.17 -15.52 37.77
CA PRO A 20 3.10 -16.57 36.75
C PRO A 20 1.95 -16.32 35.75
N PHE A 21 2.19 -16.53 34.45
CA PHE A 21 1.18 -16.36 33.40
C PHE A 21 0.92 -17.68 32.66
N ASP A 22 -0.27 -17.79 32.06
CA ASP A 22 -0.64 -18.91 31.19
C ASP A 22 -0.08 -18.71 29.77
N LEU A 23 0.39 -19.79 29.15
CA LEU A 23 0.90 -19.77 27.78
C LEU A 23 -0.19 -19.36 26.77
N LEU A 24 -1.44 -19.79 26.97
CA LEU A 24 -2.57 -19.41 26.12
C LEU A 24 -2.88 -17.91 26.23
N GLU A 25 -2.71 -17.32 27.41
CA GLU A 25 -2.90 -15.87 27.62
C GLU A 25 -1.83 -15.08 26.85
N LEU A 26 -0.56 -15.48 26.97
CA LEU A 26 0.54 -14.87 26.23
C LEU A 26 0.31 -14.97 24.71
N MET A 27 -0.03 -16.16 24.21
CA MET A 27 -0.29 -16.39 22.79
C MET A 27 -1.48 -15.55 22.28
N SER A 28 -2.53 -15.40 23.09
CA SER A 28 -3.71 -14.59 22.74
C SER A 28 -3.37 -13.11 22.64
N ARG A 29 -2.52 -12.59 23.54
CA ARG A 29 -2.04 -11.19 23.53
C ARG A 29 -1.12 -10.91 22.35
N VAL A 30 -0.18 -11.82 22.06
CA VAL A 30 0.67 -11.75 20.85
C VAL A 30 -0.20 -11.75 19.59
N ALA A 31 -1.18 -12.65 19.48
CA ALA A 31 -2.10 -12.70 18.34
C ALA A 31 -2.98 -11.46 18.22
N ALA A 32 -3.43 -10.87 19.33
CA ALA A 32 -4.19 -9.61 19.34
C ALA A 32 -3.33 -8.42 18.87
N LYS A 33 -2.08 -8.32 19.33
CA LYS A 33 -1.12 -7.31 18.88
C LYS A 33 -0.83 -7.47 17.38
N THR A 34 -0.56 -8.70 16.92
CA THR A 34 -0.34 -9.01 15.51
C THR A 34 -1.57 -8.73 14.64
N ARG A 35 -2.80 -8.91 15.15
CA ARG A 35 -4.05 -8.50 14.47
C ARG A 35 -4.19 -6.99 14.36
N ARG A 36 -3.75 -6.21 15.36
CA ARG A 36 -3.64 -4.74 15.27
C ARG A 36 -2.58 -4.31 14.25
N PHE A 37 -1.56 -5.16 14.03
CA PHE A 37 -0.57 -5.06 12.95
C PHE A 37 -0.99 -5.74 11.63
N LYS A 38 -2.21 -6.29 11.48
CA LYS A 38 -2.79 -6.50 10.13
C LYS A 38 -3.10 -5.11 9.57
N ARG A 39 -2.01 -4.50 9.10
CA ARG A 39 -1.86 -3.12 8.69
C ARG A 39 -2.96 -2.76 7.71
N LYS A 40 -3.55 -1.59 7.92
CA LYS A 40 -4.07 -0.82 6.80
C LYS A 40 -2.95 -0.75 5.76
N LYS A 41 -3.14 -1.39 4.61
CA LYS A 41 -2.16 -1.34 3.51
C LYS A 41 -2.35 0.02 2.85
N VAL A 42 -1.72 1.01 3.47
CA VAL A 42 -1.77 2.42 3.05
C VAL A 42 -0.40 2.79 2.51
N PHE A 43 -0.39 3.29 1.28
CA PHE A 43 0.79 3.90 0.67
C PHE A 43 0.67 5.42 0.79
N ASP A 44 1.76 6.09 1.13
CA ASP A 44 1.86 7.55 1.14
C ASP A 44 3.14 7.96 0.41
N VAL A 45 2.98 8.56 -0.78
CA VAL A 45 4.09 8.97 -1.63
C VAL A 45 3.76 10.34 -2.22
N ASN A 46 4.62 11.33 -1.94
CA ASN A 46 4.53 12.67 -2.52
C ASN A 46 3.15 13.36 -2.37
N GLY A 47 2.43 13.09 -1.27
CA GLY A 47 1.09 13.62 -1.05
C GLY A 47 -0.02 12.86 -1.78
N VAL A 48 0.28 11.68 -2.34
CA VAL A 48 -0.72 10.70 -2.78
C VAL A 48 -0.85 9.63 -1.71
N ILE A 49 -2.05 9.49 -1.14
CA ILE A 49 -2.35 8.48 -0.13
C ILE A 49 -3.31 7.45 -0.74
N LEU A 50 -2.91 6.19 -0.80
CA LEU A 50 -3.71 5.09 -1.30
C LEU A 50 -4.00 4.10 -0.18
N ASP A 51 -5.26 3.98 0.24
CA ASP A 51 -5.69 2.94 1.20
C ASP A 51 -6.28 1.75 0.42
N VAL A 52 -5.53 0.65 0.38
CA VAL A 52 -5.91 -0.57 -0.35
C VAL A 52 -7.11 -1.26 0.29
N ASN A 53 -7.31 -1.13 1.60
CA ASN A 53 -8.42 -1.79 2.28
C ASN A 53 -9.77 -1.11 1.98
N SER A 54 -9.80 0.23 1.97
CA SER A 54 -10.99 1.00 1.60
C SER A 54 -11.10 1.28 0.10
N ARG A 55 -10.08 0.95 -0.68
CA ARG A 55 -9.95 1.31 -2.11
C ARG A 55 -10.13 2.80 -2.37
N THR A 56 -9.57 3.64 -1.51
CA THR A 56 -9.65 5.11 -1.62
C THR A 56 -8.29 5.72 -1.95
N CYS A 57 -8.32 6.81 -2.71
CA CYS A 57 -7.12 7.57 -3.10
C CYS A 57 -7.32 9.05 -2.78
N LEU A 58 -6.34 9.64 -2.10
CA LEU A 58 -6.26 11.07 -1.84
C LEU A 58 -5.05 11.66 -2.56
N VAL A 59 -5.21 12.86 -3.12
CA VAL A 59 -4.10 13.68 -3.63
C VAL A 59 -4.13 15.03 -2.92
N ASP A 60 -3.08 15.36 -2.19
CA ASP A 60 -2.98 16.53 -1.32
C ASP A 60 -4.23 16.68 -0.41
N ASN A 61 -4.61 15.58 0.24
CA ASN A 61 -5.80 15.45 1.12
C ASN A 61 -7.16 15.67 0.44
N LYS A 62 -7.24 15.59 -0.89
CA LYS A 62 -8.52 15.62 -1.63
C LYS A 62 -8.82 14.26 -2.24
N ASP A 63 -10.05 13.80 -2.11
CA ASP A 63 -10.51 12.55 -2.73
C ASP A 63 -10.39 12.62 -4.26
N VAL A 64 -9.80 11.56 -4.81
CA VAL A 64 -9.68 11.36 -6.26
C VAL A 64 -10.30 10.02 -6.62
N GLU A 65 -11.33 10.07 -7.45
CA GLU A 65 -11.99 8.87 -7.96
C GLU A 65 -11.12 8.15 -8.98
N LEU A 66 -10.82 6.88 -8.70
CA LEU A 66 -10.14 5.96 -9.60
C LEU A 66 -11.11 4.88 -10.06
N THR A 67 -11.00 4.47 -11.32
CA THR A 67 -11.63 3.24 -11.79
C THR A 67 -10.94 2.03 -11.15
N ASN A 68 -11.59 0.87 -11.15
CA ASN A 68 -11.00 -0.36 -10.59
C ASN A 68 -9.62 -0.66 -11.17
N LYS A 69 -9.49 -0.58 -12.50
CA LYS A 69 -8.21 -0.86 -13.18
C LYS A 69 -7.14 0.17 -12.85
N GLU A 70 -7.49 1.45 -12.78
CA GLU A 70 -6.54 2.49 -12.37
C GLU A 70 -6.03 2.28 -10.94
N PHE A 71 -6.94 1.91 -10.03
CA PHE A 71 -6.60 1.59 -8.65
C PHE A 71 -5.64 0.41 -8.57
N ASP A 72 -5.95 -0.67 -9.30
CA ASP A 72 -5.15 -1.89 -9.29
C ASP A 72 -3.75 -1.65 -9.90
N ILE A 73 -3.65 -0.87 -11.00
CA ILE A 73 -2.38 -0.41 -11.58
C ILE A 73 -1.56 0.34 -10.53
N LEU A 74 -2.15 1.35 -9.88
CA LEU A 74 -1.44 2.19 -8.94
C LEU A 74 -0.97 1.39 -7.71
N THR A 75 -1.81 0.47 -7.24
CA THR A 75 -1.48 -0.46 -6.15
C THR A 75 -0.25 -1.30 -6.50
N LEU A 76 -0.23 -1.93 -7.68
CA LEU A 76 0.90 -2.75 -8.10
C LEU A 76 2.19 -1.94 -8.24
N LEU A 77 2.09 -0.73 -8.79
CA LEU A 77 3.23 0.17 -8.94
C LEU A 77 3.81 0.61 -7.59
N LEU A 78 2.96 0.87 -6.59
CA LEU A 78 3.37 1.25 -5.24
C LEU A 78 3.92 0.05 -4.45
N GLU A 79 3.40 -1.15 -4.69
CA GLU A 79 3.92 -2.39 -4.09
C GLU A 79 5.33 -2.73 -4.53
N LYS A 80 5.70 -2.41 -5.77
CA LYS A 80 7.05 -2.61 -6.32
C LYS A 80 8.09 -1.63 -5.73
N ASP A 81 7.68 -0.67 -4.92
CA ASP A 81 8.53 0.27 -4.16
C ASP A 81 9.68 0.93 -4.95
N GLY A 82 9.44 1.25 -6.22
CA GLY A 82 10.40 1.91 -7.10
C GLY A 82 11.11 0.99 -8.11
N ASP A 83 10.91 -0.31 -8.00
CA ASP A 83 11.25 -1.24 -9.07
C ASP A 83 10.36 -1.03 -10.31
N VAL A 84 10.87 -1.47 -11.46
CA VAL A 84 10.13 -1.38 -12.72
C VAL A 84 9.07 -2.49 -12.76
N ALA A 85 7.81 -2.11 -12.87
CA ALA A 85 6.75 -3.01 -13.28
C ALA A 85 6.73 -3.06 -14.81
N THR A 86 7.00 -4.23 -15.39
CA THR A 86 6.97 -4.37 -16.84
C THR A 86 5.55 -4.30 -17.36
N ARG A 87 5.40 -4.00 -18.66
CA ARG A 87 4.08 -4.00 -19.29
C ARG A 87 3.43 -5.38 -19.17
N GLU A 88 4.20 -6.44 -19.42
CA GLU A 88 3.75 -7.82 -19.34
C GLU A 88 3.27 -8.18 -17.93
N GLU A 89 4.03 -7.80 -16.89
CA GLU A 89 3.64 -8.01 -15.49
C GLU A 89 2.32 -7.29 -15.15
N LEU A 90 2.21 -6.00 -15.53
CA LEU A 90 1.01 -5.20 -15.31
C LEU A 90 -0.20 -5.85 -16.01
N PHE A 91 -0.05 -6.26 -17.27
CA PHE A 91 -1.11 -6.92 -18.01
C PHE A 91 -1.53 -8.24 -17.38
N GLN A 92 -0.57 -9.11 -17.07
CA GLN A 92 -0.87 -10.43 -16.51
C GLN A 92 -1.57 -10.32 -15.15
N THR A 93 -1.14 -9.39 -14.30
CA THR A 93 -1.69 -9.23 -12.96
C THR A 93 -3.09 -8.61 -12.98
N ILE A 94 -3.34 -7.66 -13.88
CA ILE A 94 -4.56 -6.85 -13.85
C ILE A 94 -5.64 -7.39 -14.79
N TRP A 95 -5.28 -8.05 -15.88
CA TRP A 95 -6.22 -8.46 -16.94
C TRP A 95 -6.43 -9.96 -17.10
N GLU A 96 -5.99 -10.81 -16.16
CA GLU A 96 -6.29 -12.26 -16.10
C GLU A 96 -6.38 -12.92 -17.49
N SER A 97 -5.22 -13.17 -18.13
CA SER A 97 -4.86 -13.95 -19.35
C SER A 97 -5.85 -14.26 -20.50
N ASP A 98 -7.16 -14.09 -20.38
CA ASP A 98 -8.18 -14.50 -21.35
C ASP A 98 -8.64 -13.36 -22.26
N GLN A 99 -8.18 -12.13 -22.01
CA GLN A 99 -8.39 -11.01 -22.90
C GLN A 99 -7.10 -10.65 -23.63
N ILE A 100 -7.12 -10.70 -24.96
CA ILE A 100 -6.11 -10.07 -25.80
C ILE A 100 -6.32 -8.55 -25.68
N VAL A 101 -5.82 -7.97 -24.59
CA VAL A 101 -5.84 -6.53 -24.37
C VAL A 101 -4.59 -5.94 -25.01
N GLU A 102 -4.78 -5.02 -25.95
CA GLU A 102 -3.66 -4.32 -26.56
C GLU A 102 -2.87 -3.51 -25.51
N SER A 103 -1.54 -3.45 -25.67
CA SER A 103 -0.66 -2.64 -24.80
C SER A 103 -1.11 -1.19 -24.64
N ARG A 104 -1.85 -0.64 -25.61
CA ARG A 104 -2.37 0.73 -25.62
C ARG A 104 -3.37 0.99 -24.50
N THR A 105 -4.06 -0.03 -24.01
CA THR A 105 -5.05 0.11 -22.92
C THR A 105 -4.39 0.52 -21.61
N LEU A 106 -3.24 -0.07 -21.28
CA LEU A 106 -2.45 0.31 -20.11
C LEU A 106 -2.01 1.77 -20.18
N ASP A 107 -1.53 2.21 -21.34
CA ASP A 107 -1.07 3.58 -21.54
C ASP A 107 -2.22 4.60 -21.38
N MET A 108 -3.44 4.26 -21.79
CA MET A 108 -4.63 5.07 -21.55
C MET A 108 -4.95 5.20 -20.06
N HIS A 109 -4.90 4.10 -19.30
CA HIS A 109 -5.10 4.14 -17.85
C HIS A 109 -4.01 4.96 -17.15
N ILE A 110 -2.74 4.78 -17.50
CA ILE A 110 -1.64 5.60 -16.96
C ILE A 110 -1.85 7.08 -17.27
N LYS A 111 -2.26 7.41 -18.50
CA LYS A 111 -2.57 8.80 -18.89
C LYS A 111 -3.72 9.37 -18.06
N SER A 112 -4.78 8.59 -17.84
CA SER A 112 -5.92 8.99 -17.02
C SER A 112 -5.52 9.23 -15.56
N ILE A 113 -4.77 8.31 -14.94
CA ILE A 113 -4.22 8.48 -13.58
C ILE A 113 -3.40 9.78 -13.49
N ARG A 114 -2.48 9.99 -14.44
CA ARG A 114 -1.65 11.19 -14.48
C ARG A 114 -2.47 12.47 -14.58
N SER A 115 -3.55 12.47 -15.38
CA SER A 115 -4.44 13.62 -15.50
C SER A 115 -5.18 13.93 -14.19
N LYS A 116 -5.54 12.90 -13.41
CA LYS A 116 -6.24 13.06 -12.12
C LYS A 116 -5.32 13.57 -11.01
N PHE A 117 -4.00 13.35 -11.14
CA PHE A 117 -3.03 13.59 -10.06
C PHE A 117 -2.33 14.95 -10.15
N GLY A 118 -2.62 15.76 -11.18
CA GLY A 118 -2.00 17.06 -11.37
C GLY A 118 -0.48 16.98 -11.33
N ASP A 119 0.18 17.83 -10.53
CA ASP A 119 1.65 17.82 -10.41
C ASP A 119 2.23 16.52 -9.82
N LYS A 120 1.45 15.77 -9.03
CA LYS A 120 1.92 14.53 -8.38
C LYS A 120 2.11 13.37 -9.35
N HIS A 121 1.55 13.47 -10.55
CA HIS A 121 1.73 12.50 -11.63
C HIS A 121 3.21 12.20 -11.96
N LYS A 122 4.12 13.13 -11.64
CA LYS A 122 5.58 13.00 -11.83
C LYS A 122 6.17 11.82 -11.08
N MET A 123 5.51 11.34 -10.03
CA MET A 123 5.90 10.13 -9.31
C MET A 123 5.80 8.88 -10.19
N ILE A 124 4.89 8.85 -11.17
CA ILE A 124 4.76 7.71 -12.09
C ILE A 124 5.70 7.97 -13.27
N LYS A 125 6.85 7.30 -13.29
CA LYS A 125 7.84 7.41 -14.38
C LYS A 125 7.65 6.31 -15.41
N THR A 126 7.80 6.70 -16.67
CA THR A 126 7.89 5.76 -17.79
C THR A 126 9.33 5.33 -17.97
N VAL A 127 9.56 4.02 -18.03
CA VAL A 127 10.84 3.41 -18.39
C VAL A 127 10.68 2.90 -19.82
N TYR A 128 11.26 3.61 -20.78
CA TYR A 128 11.11 3.32 -22.21
C TYR A 128 11.48 1.87 -22.53
N GLY A 129 10.63 1.20 -23.31
CA GLY A 129 10.81 -0.20 -23.70
C GLY A 129 10.52 -1.25 -22.61
N LEU A 130 10.31 -0.84 -21.35
CA LEU A 130 10.10 -1.80 -20.24
C LEU A 130 8.73 -1.64 -19.58
N GLY A 131 8.39 -0.45 -19.08
CA GLY A 131 7.14 -0.26 -18.34
C GLY A 131 7.14 1.00 -17.50
N TYR A 132 6.71 0.86 -16.25
CA TYR A 132 6.44 1.99 -15.35
C TYR A 132 7.01 1.73 -13.95
N LYS A 133 7.35 2.80 -13.24
CA LYS A 133 7.78 2.73 -11.85
C LYS A 133 7.32 3.93 -11.05
N ILE A 134 7.26 3.78 -9.73
CA ILE A 134 7.11 4.91 -8.81
C ILE A 134 8.49 5.51 -8.52
N GLN A 135 8.57 6.82 -8.51
CA GLN A 135 9.71 7.57 -8.01
C GLN A 135 9.23 8.42 -6.83
N LYS A 136 9.81 8.14 -5.67
CA LYS A 136 9.68 8.96 -4.46
C LYS A 136 10.40 10.29 -4.66
#